data_AF-X8HV90-F1
#
_entry.id   AF-X8HV90-F1
#
_cell.length_a   1.000
_cell.length_b   1.000
_cell.length_c   1.000
_cell.angle_alpha   90.00
_cell.angle_beta   90.00
_cell.angle_gamma   90.00
#
_symmetry.space_group_name_H-M   'P 1'
#
loop_
_entity.id
_entity.type
_entity.pdbx_description
1 polymer ?
#
loop_
_entity_poly.entity_id
_entity_poly.type
_entity_poly.pdbx_seq_one_letter_code
_entity_poly.pdbx_strand_id
1 'polypeptide(L)' 'MEQGKKEIINSPDYFGKNPLDNSIELVKEFRVDGTNYVKVALRISNSGVLFARTLYKLNSSKFLYQLSKSDYLEIQK' A
#
# COMPACT_ATOMS: atom_id res chain seq x y z
N MET A 1 10.68 12.23 5.73
CA MET A 1 10.50 10.89 5.14
C MET A 1 9.93 9.86 6.13
N GLU A 2 10.33 9.87 7.40
CA GLU A 2 9.81 8.95 8.43
C GLU A 2 8.31 9.11 8.75
N GLN A 3 7.80 10.35 8.72
CA GLN A 3 6.39 10.66 9.02
C GLN A 3 5.42 9.96 8.05
N GLY A 4 5.70 10.00 6.75
CA GLY A 4 4.87 9.37 5.73
C GLY A 4 4.83 7.84 5.83
N LYS A 5 5.91 7.20 6.33
CA LYS A 5 5.93 5.75 6.58
C LYS A 5 4.95 5.33 7.66
N LYS A 6 4.95 6.05 8.80
CA LYS A 6 4.00 5.79 9.89
C LYS A 6 2.56 5.97 9.42
N GLU A 7 2.33 6.98 8.58
CA GLU A 7 1.01 7.28 8.06
C GLU A 7 0.45 6.19 7.15
N ILE A 8 1.27 5.61 6.27
CA ILE A 8 0.87 4.48 5.41
C ILE A 8 0.55 3.23 6.23
N ILE A 9 1.31 2.97 7.30
CA ILE A 9 1.12 1.78 8.14
C ILE A 9 -0.13 1.94 9.03
N ASN A 10 -0.30 3.09 9.66
CA ASN A 10 -1.35 3.31 10.66
C ASN A 10 -2.68 3.75 10.03
N SER A 11 -2.65 4.37 8.85
CA SER A 11 -3.84 4.92 8.21
C SER A 11 -3.73 4.85 6.68
N PRO A 12 -3.56 3.65 6.09
CA PRO A 12 -3.63 3.48 4.64
C PRO A 12 -5.02 3.81 4.11
N ASP A 13 -5.10 4.18 2.84
CA ASP A 13 -6.38 4.41 2.16
C ASP A 13 -6.84 3.17 1.39
N TYR A 14 -5.89 2.33 0.95
CA TYR A 14 -6.18 1.09 0.24
C TYR A 14 -5.33 -0.05 0.77
N PHE A 15 -5.85 -1.27 0.62
CA PHE A 15 -5.07 -2.48 0.82
C PHE A 15 -5.25 -3.46 -0.34
N GLY A 16 -4.24 -4.26 -0.59
CA GLY A 16 -4.25 -5.33 -1.57
C GLY A 16 -3.41 -6.50 -1.11
N LYS A 17 -3.40 -7.56 -1.91
CA LYS A 17 -2.56 -8.73 -1.67
C LYS A 17 -1.77 -9.07 -2.92
N ASN A 18 -0.46 -9.17 -2.80
CA ASN A 18 0.37 -9.59 -3.91
C ASN A 18 0.17 -11.10 -4.17
N PRO A 19 -0.27 -11.51 -5.38
CA PRO A 19 -0.52 -12.92 -5.66
C PRO A 19 0.76 -13.76 -5.73
N LEU A 20 1.93 -13.14 -5.93
CA LEU A 20 3.21 -13.86 -6.10
C LEU A 20 3.78 -14.37 -4.78
N ASP A 21 3.76 -13.53 -3.74
CA ASP A 21 4.41 -13.83 -2.46
C ASP A 21 3.47 -13.70 -1.24
N ASN A 22 2.18 -13.49 -1.49
CA ASN A 22 1.15 -13.29 -0.48
C ASN A 22 1.42 -12.10 0.48
N SER A 23 2.29 -11.16 0.12
CA SER A 23 2.47 -9.94 0.92
C SER A 23 1.21 -9.09 0.93
N ILE A 24 0.96 -8.44 2.06
CA ILE A 24 -0.08 -7.43 2.20
C ILE A 24 0.49 -6.11 1.70
N GLU A 25 -0.25 -5.44 0.83
CA GLU A 25 0.16 -4.18 0.24
C GLU A 25 -0.71 -3.07 0.80
N LEU A 26 -0.13 -2.16 1.57
CA LEU A 26 -0.81 -0.97 2.09
C LEU A 26 -0.48 0.23 1.22
N VAL A 27 -1.48 0.94 0.74
CA VAL A 27 -1.31 2.10 -0.15
C VAL A 27 -1.95 3.32 0.48
N LYS A 28 -1.27 4.46 0.38
CA LYS A 28 -1.77 5.76 0.80
C LYS A 28 -1.72 6.76 -0.35
N GLU A 29 -2.77 7.56 -0.46
CA GLU A 29 -2.84 8.70 -1.36
C GLU A 29 -2.22 9.93 -0.68
N PHE A 30 -1.28 10.58 -1.37
CA PHE A 30 -0.69 11.84 -0.97
C PHE A 30 -0.99 12.92 -2.03
N ARG A 31 -1.61 14.01 -1.61
CA ARG A 31 -1.98 15.16 -2.45
C ARG A 31 -0.94 16.29 -2.37
N VAL A 32 0.30 15.97 -2.69
CA VAL A 32 1.41 16.93 -2.74
C VAL A 32 1.92 16.96 -4.17
N ASP A 33 1.87 18.12 -4.82
CA ASP A 33 2.22 18.27 -6.25
C ASP A 33 1.47 17.29 -7.15
N GLY A 34 0.15 17.21 -6.94
CA GLY A 34 -0.74 16.25 -7.58
C GLY A 34 -1.01 15.00 -6.74
N THR A 35 -1.72 14.03 -7.33
CA THR A 35 -2.09 12.79 -6.65
C THR A 35 -1.01 11.73 -6.82
N ASN A 36 -0.41 11.33 -5.70
CA ASN A 36 0.63 10.33 -5.64
C ASN A 36 0.18 9.15 -4.77
N TYR A 37 0.45 7.94 -5.23
CA TYR A 37 0.16 6.73 -4.46
C TYR A 37 1.47 6.11 -4.01
N VAL A 38 1.61 5.86 -2.71
CA VAL A 38 2.80 5.24 -2.12
C VAL A 38 2.40 3.95 -1.42
N LYS A 39 3.13 2.88 -1.71
CA LYS A 39 2.89 1.56 -1.15
C LYS A 39 3.95 1.17 -0.12
N VAL A 40 3.52 0.45 0.92
CA VAL A 40 4.37 -0.42 1.75
C VAL A 40 3.93 -1.88 1.57
N ALA A 41 4.87 -2.77 1.24
CA ALA A 41 4.63 -4.22 1.25
C ALA A 41 5.01 -4.83 2.61
N LEU A 42 4.08 -5.55 3.23
CA LEU A 42 4.23 -6.23 4.51
C LEU A 42 4.30 -7.75 4.30
N ARG A 43 5.27 -8.40 4.93
CA ARG A 43 5.35 -9.86 5.02
C ARG A 43 5.03 -10.29 6.44
N ILE A 44 4.21 -11.33 6.56
CA ILE A 44 3.91 -11.98 7.85
C ILE A 44 4.90 -13.13 8.04
N SER A 45 5.54 -13.22 9.22
CA SER A 45 6.30 -14.41 9.61
C SER A 45 5.36 -15.53 10.05
N ASN A 46 5.90 -16.74 10.18
CA ASN A 46 5.16 -17.88 10.74
C ASN A 46 4.70 -17.63 12.19
N SER A 47 5.34 -16.70 12.91
CA SER A 47 4.97 -16.28 14.27
C SER A 47 3.97 -15.12 14.30
N GLY A 48 3.47 -14.65 13.14
CA GLY A 48 2.51 -13.55 13.05
C GLY A 48 3.13 -12.15 13.10
N VAL A 49 4.46 -12.03 13.12
CA VAL A 49 5.14 -10.72 13.13
C VAL A 49 5.15 -10.13 11.73
N LEU A 50 4.75 -8.86 11.61
CA LEU A 50 4.73 -8.12 10.35
C LEU A 50 6.05 -7.38 10.12
N PHE A 51 6.62 -7.57 8.93
CA PHE A 51 7.84 -6.89 8.49
C PHE A 51 7.55 -6.06 7.24
N ALA A 52 7.81 -4.75 7.31
CA ALA A 52 7.84 -3.90 6.13
C ALA A 52 9.05 -4.26 5.27
N ARG A 53 8.81 -4.59 3.99
CA ARG A 53 9.87 -4.97 3.05
C ARG A 53 10.32 -3.81 2.17
N THR A 54 9.36 -3.11 1.57
CA THR A 54 9.63 -2.09 0.56
C THR A 54 8.65 -0.94 0.68
N LEU A 55 9.15 0.28 0.46
CA LEU A 55 8.38 1.52 0.35
C LEU A 55 8.67 2.12 -1.01
N TYR A 56 7.64 2.36 -1.83
CA TYR A 56 7.84 2.97 -3.14
C TYR A 56 6.60 3.68 -3.66
N LYS A 57 6.83 4.71 -4.48
CA LYS A 57 5.81 5.39 -5.26
C LYS A 57 5.31 4.46 -6.36
N LEU A 58 4.00 4.33 -6.49
CA LEU A 58 3.36 3.60 -7.57
C LEU A 58 3.24 4.46 -8.82
N ASN A 59 3.20 3.81 -9.98
CA ASN A 59 2.71 4.45 -11.20
C ASN A 59 1.19 4.62 -11.08
N SER A 60 0.71 5.87 -11.13
CA SER A 60 -0.70 6.19 -10.89
C SER A 60 -1.65 5.49 -11.88
N SER A 61 -1.34 5.48 -13.18
CA SER A 61 -2.20 4.84 -14.19
C SER A 61 -2.32 3.34 -13.96
N LYS A 62 -1.22 2.67 -13.62
CA LYS A 62 -1.22 1.24 -13.28
C LYS A 62 -2.02 0.97 -12.01
N PHE A 63 -1.82 1.76 -10.96
CA PHE A 63 -2.55 1.60 -9.71
C PHE A 63 -4.06 1.78 -9.90
N LEU A 64 -4.48 2.82 -10.61
CA LEU A 64 -5.90 3.06 -10.89
C LEU A 64 -6.53 1.95 -11.73
N TYR A 65 -5.79 1.39 -12.69
CA TYR A 65 -6.23 0.20 -13.41
C TYR A 65 -6.44 -0.99 -12.48
N GLN A 66 -5.48 -1.28 -11.59
CA GLN A 66 -5.57 -2.37 -10.61
C GLN A 66 -6.73 -2.17 -9.63
N LEU A 67 -6.95 -0.92 -9.17
CA LEU A 67 -8.09 -0.55 -8.35
C LEU A 67 -9.42 -0.82 -9.08
N SER A 68 -9.51 -0.48 -10.37
CA SER A 68 -10.70 -0.79 -11.19
C SER A 68 -10.96 -2.29 -11.38
N LYS A 69 -9.94 -3.12 -11.16
CA LYS A 69 -10.01 -4.59 -11.20
C LYS A 69 -10.25 -5.22 -9.83
N SER A 70 -10.38 -4.42 -8.78
CA SER A 70 -10.49 -4.88 -7.39
C SER A 70 -9.26 -5.64 -6.87
N ASP A 71 -8.08 -5.43 -7.49
CA ASP A 71 -6.80 -5.92 -6.95
C ASP A 71 -6.45 -5.22 -5.63
N TYR A 72 -6.93 -3.99 -5.48
CA TYR A 72 -6.92 -3.22 -4.25
C TYR A 72 -8.35 -2.87 -3.85
N LEU A 73 -8.56 -2.76 -2.54
CA LEU A 73 -9.82 -2.36 -1.94
C LEU A 73 -9.59 -1.10 -1.11
N GLU A 74 -10.53 -0.17 -1.18
CA GLU A 74 -10.55 1.02 -0.34
C GLU A 74 -10.90 0.65 1.10
N ILE A 75 -10.19 1.25 2.04
CA ILE A 75 -10.45 1.09 3.47
C ILE A 75 -11.49 2.14 3.85
N GLN A 76 -12.70 1.69 4.20
CA GLN A 76 -13.73 2.56 4.75
C GLN A 76 -13.26 3.13 6.10
N LYS A 77 -13.32 4.46 6.24
CA LYS A 77 -12.94 5.20 7.45
C LYS A 77 -14.12 5.42 8.38
#